data_AF-A0A174YSK8-F1
#
_entry.id   AF-A0A174YSK8-F1
#
_cell.length_a   1.000
_cell.length_b   1.000
_cell.length_c   1.000
_cell.angle_alpha   90.00
_cell.angle_beta   90.00
_cell.angle_gamma   90.00
#
_symmetry.space_group_name_H-M   'P 1'
#
loop_
_entity.id
_entity.type
_entity.pdbx_description
1 polymer ?
#
loop_
_entity_poly.entity_id
_entity_poly.type
_entity_poly.pdbx_seq_one_letter_code
_entity_poly.pdbx_strand_id
1 'polypeptide(L)'
;MGYIKPIPVDKEKLIIGRTYYTCNYSGACKVILIKINLDTNKVLVKGKKDTQPYIRPIKYIFDNPEMAKFAVRNWENENRKNKKKKSPQIGRK
;
A
#
# COMPACT_ATOMS: atom_id res chain seq x y z
N MET A 1 21.34 11.15 7.29
CA MET A 1 20.08 10.44 7.61
C MET A 1 20.17 9.03 7.05
N GLY A 2 20.15 8.01 7.89
CA GLY A 2 20.23 6.61 7.48
C GLY A 2 18.96 6.15 6.76
N TYR A 3 19.10 5.19 5.85
CA TYR A 3 17.95 4.54 5.22
C TYR A 3 17.22 3.68 6.27
N ILE A 4 15.96 4.03 6.55
CA ILE A 4 15.10 3.21 7.40
C ILE A 4 14.34 2.25 6.49
N LYS A 5 14.55 0.94 6.70
CA LYS A 5 13.78 -0.09 6.01
C LYS A 5 12.34 -0.04 6.52
N PRO A 6 11.34 0.18 5.67
CA PRO A 6 9.94 0.26 6.11
C PRO A 6 9.46 -1.10 6.61
N ILE A 7 8.93 -1.14 7.83
CA ILE A 7 8.40 -2.36 8.48
C ILE A 7 6.86 -2.27 8.46
N PRO A 8 6.18 -3.12 7.67
CA PRO A 8 4.72 -3.15 7.65
C PRO A 8 4.15 -3.77 8.92
N VAL A 9 2.86 -3.53 9.17
CA VAL A 9 2.14 -4.15 10.29
C VAL A 9 1.96 -5.65 10.03
N ASP A 10 2.15 -6.45 11.07
CA ASP A 10 1.88 -7.89 11.02
C ASP A 10 0.41 -8.14 10.70
N LYS A 11 0.15 -9.15 9.86
CA LYS A 11 -1.20 -9.51 9.39
C LYS A 11 -2.17 -9.77 10.54
N GLU A 12 -1.67 -10.39 11.61
CA GLU A 12 -2.42 -10.78 12.81
C GLU A 12 -2.75 -9.58 13.71
N LYS A 13 -1.98 -8.49 13.61
CA LYS A 13 -2.19 -7.25 14.39
C LYS A 13 -3.07 -6.24 13.67
N LEU A 14 -3.54 -6.55 12.46
CA LEU A 14 -4.44 -5.69 11.71
C LEU A 14 -5.85 -5.77 12.28
N ILE A 15 -6.41 -4.62 12.67
CA ILE A 15 -7.74 -4.49 13.27
C ILE A 15 -8.64 -3.70 12.33
N ILE A 16 -9.81 -4.26 12.02
CA ILE A 16 -10.84 -3.59 11.20
C ILE A 16 -11.39 -2.37 11.95
N GLY A 17 -11.62 -1.26 11.24
CA GLY A 17 -12.07 0.01 11.81
C GLY A 17 -10.95 0.87 12.40
N ARG A 18 -9.73 0.33 12.54
CA ARG A 18 -8.57 1.09 13.00
C ARG A 18 -7.94 1.88 11.86
N THR A 19 -7.32 3.00 12.23
CA THR A 19 -6.58 3.86 11.32
C THR A 19 -5.13 3.41 11.20
N TYR A 20 -4.65 3.32 9.97
CA TYR A 20 -3.27 3.01 9.60
C TYR A 20 -2.75 4.01 8.56
N TYR A 21 -1.50 3.85 8.15
CA TYR A 21 -0.85 4.63 7.13
C TYR A 21 -0.47 3.75 5.94
N THR A 22 -0.67 4.26 4.72
CA THR A 22 -0.19 3.65 3.49
C THR A 22 0.63 4.66 2.71
N CYS A 23 1.58 4.17 1.91
CA CYS A 23 2.29 5.02 0.96
C CYS A 23 1.37 5.42 -0.21
N ASN A 24 1.54 6.64 -0.70
CA ASN A 24 0.96 7.19 -1.92
C ASN A 24 2.04 8.02 -2.65
N TYR A 25 1.75 8.52 -3.85
CA TYR A 25 2.68 9.30 -4.65
C TYR A 25 3.22 10.53 -3.90
N SER A 26 2.35 11.21 -3.13
CA SER A 26 2.71 12.39 -2.33
C SER A 26 3.29 12.07 -0.93
N GLY A 27 3.60 10.81 -0.61
CA GLY A 27 4.13 10.43 0.70
C GLY A 27 3.22 9.48 1.48
N ALA A 28 2.95 9.79 2.75
CA ALA A 28 2.10 8.98 3.62
C ALA A 28 0.64 9.44 3.57
N CYS A 29 -0.28 8.47 3.46
CA CYS A 29 -1.72 8.69 3.48
C CYS A 29 -2.33 7.93 4.67
N LYS A 30 -3.18 8.61 5.44
CA LYS A 30 -3.92 8.02 6.55
C LYS A 30 -5.17 7.33 6.00
N VAL A 31 -5.39 6.07 6.39
CA VAL A 31 -6.50 5.24 5.91
C VAL A 31 -7.13 4.44 7.04
N ILE A 32 -8.41 4.12 6.92
CA ILE A 32 -9.14 3.22 7.82
C ILE A 32 -9.25 1.85 7.15
N LEU A 33 -8.95 0.79 7.90
CA LEU A 33 -9.11 -0.58 7.42
C LEU A 33 -10.58 -0.98 7.44
N ILE A 34 -11.11 -1.48 6.32
CA ILE A 34 -12.51 -1.93 6.20
C ILE A 34 -12.60 -3.45 6.19
N LYS A 35 -11.72 -4.11 5.44
CA LYS A 35 -11.74 -5.58 5.28
C LYS A 35 -10.33 -6.12 5.10
N ILE A 36 -10.08 -7.31 5.62
CA ILE A 36 -8.82 -8.03 5.47
C ILE A 36 -9.10 -9.28 4.65
N ASN A 37 -8.27 -9.54 3.65
CA ASN A 37 -8.26 -10.77 2.86
C ASN A 37 -6.88 -11.41 3.01
N LEU A 38 -6.80 -12.41 3.89
CA LEU A 38 -5.56 -13.08 4.25
C LEU A 38 -5.04 -13.96 3.11
N ASP A 39 -5.93 -14.63 2.36
CA ASP A 39 -5.58 -15.52 1.23
C ASP A 39 -4.76 -14.79 0.17
N THR A 40 -5.13 -13.53 -0.12
CA THR A 40 -4.46 -12.71 -1.13
C THR A 40 -3.46 -11.71 -0.54
N ASN A 41 -3.27 -11.71 0.78
CA ASN A 41 -2.50 -10.71 1.54
C ASN A 41 -2.85 -9.26 1.16
N LYS A 42 -4.16 -8.97 1.01
CA LYS A 42 -4.70 -7.67 0.62
C LYS A 42 -5.71 -7.18 1.65
N VAL A 43 -5.82 -5.87 1.77
CA VAL A 43 -6.80 -5.19 2.61
C VAL A 43 -7.60 -4.20 1.79
N LEU A 44 -8.86 -4.02 2.16
CA LEU A 44 -9.68 -2.92 1.67
C LEU A 44 -9.52 -1.77 2.65
N VAL A 45 -9.07 -0.63 2.15
CA VAL A 45 -8.84 0.58 2.95
C VAL A 45 -9.65 1.75 2.40
N LYS A 46 -9.99 2.70 3.26
CA LYS A 46 -10.66 3.94 2.89
C LYS A 46 -9.90 5.14 3.41
N GLY A 47 -9.80 6.18 2.57
CA GLY A 47 -9.19 7.45 2.95
C GLY A 47 -10.10 8.31 3.83
N LYS A 48 -9.89 9.64 3.78
CA LYS A 48 -10.77 10.62 4.44
C LYS A 48 -12.20 10.58 3.86
N LYS A 49 -13.13 11.35 4.45
CA LYS A 49 -14.53 11.46 4.00
C LYS A 49 -14.59 11.60 2.47
N ASP A 50 -15.50 10.84 1.88
CA ASP A 50 -15.82 10.79 0.44
C ASP A 50 -14.79 10.16 -0.51
N THR A 51 -13.72 9.55 0.02
CA THR A 51 -12.87 8.68 -0.82
C THR A 51 -13.51 7.30 -1.02
N GLN A 52 -13.55 6.83 -2.27
CA GLN A 52 -13.92 5.44 -2.55
C GLN A 52 -12.90 4.47 -1.89
N PRO A 53 -13.37 3.37 -1.28
CA PRO A 53 -12.49 2.33 -0.79
C PRO A 53 -11.65 1.74 -1.92
N TYR A 54 -10.40 1.39 -1.63
CA TYR A 54 -9.51 0.75 -2.58
C TYR A 54 -8.71 -0.37 -1.93
N ILE A 55 -8.27 -1.31 -2.77
CA ILE A 55 -7.53 -2.48 -2.32
C ILE A 55 -6.05 -2.13 -2.22
N ARG A 56 -5.42 -2.54 -1.11
CA ARG A 56 -4.00 -2.35 -0.85
C ARG A 56 -3.34 -3.64 -0.37
N PRO A 57 -2.12 -3.98 -0.84
CA PRO A 57 -1.35 -5.08 -0.25
C PRO A 57 -0.99 -4.80 1.21
N ILE A 58 -1.03 -5.81 2.07
CA ILE A 58 -0.69 -5.69 3.50
C ILE A 58 0.72 -5.13 3.71
N LYS A 59 1.67 -5.47 2.84
CA LYS A 59 3.05 -4.97 2.88
C LYS A 59 3.20 -3.43 2.74
N TYR A 60 2.12 -2.73 2.39
CA TYR A 60 2.07 -1.27 2.31
C TYR A 60 1.16 -0.64 3.39
N ILE A 61 0.87 -1.37 4.45
CA ILE A 61 0.14 -0.89 5.62
C ILE A 61 1.12 -0.75 6.79
N PHE A 62 1.12 0.42 7.41
CA PHE A 62 2.08 0.84 8.42
C PHE A 62 1.37 1.50 9.61
N ASP A 63 1.91 1.32 10.82
CA ASP A 63 1.43 2.04 12.00
C ASP A 63 1.94 3.49 12.07
N ASN A 64 3.06 3.78 11.40
CA ASN A 64 3.72 5.08 11.43
C ASN A 64 3.78 5.72 10.02
N PRO A 65 3.45 7.02 9.87
CA PRO A 65 3.59 7.74 8.60
C PRO A 65 5.02 7.76 8.04
N GLU A 66 6.06 7.73 8.87
CA GLU A 66 7.46 7.70 8.39
C GLU A 66 7.75 6.43 7.59
N MET A 67 7.32 5.27 8.10
CA MET A 67 7.46 3.98 7.40
C MET A 67 6.75 4.02 6.03
N ALA A 68 5.57 4.62 5.99
CA ALA A 68 4.86 4.84 4.73
C ALA A 68 5.63 5.75 3.76
N LYS A 69 6.28 6.82 4.24
CA LYS A 69 7.13 7.70 3.40
C LYS A 69 8.31 6.94 2.80
N PHE A 70 9.02 6.14 3.61
CA PHE A 70 10.17 5.35 3.12
C PHE A 70 9.75 4.25 2.13
N ALA A 71 8.52 3.75 2.23
CA ALA A 71 7.98 2.73 1.33
C ALA A 71 7.54 3.26 -0.05
N VAL A 72 7.42 4.58 -0.25
CA VAL A 72 6.92 5.18 -1.51
C VAL A 72 7.72 4.72 -2.72
N ARG A 73 9.05 4.80 -2.65
CA ARG A 73 9.94 4.47 -3.78
C ARG A 73 9.84 3.00 -4.18
N ASN A 74 9.72 2.10 -3.20
CA ASN A 74 9.51 0.67 -3.46
C ASN A 74 8.14 0.42 -4.11
N TRP A 75 7.09 1.04 -3.57
CA TRP A 75 5.75 0.96 -4.13
C TRP A 75 5.66 1.44 -5.57
N GLU A 76 6.28 2.59 -5.87
CA GLU A 76 6.28 3.15 -7.21
C GLU A 76 7.02 2.24 -8.19
N ASN A 77 8.18 1.71 -7.79
CA ASN A 77 8.95 0.77 -8.59
C ASN A 77 8.15 -0.51 -8.91
N GLU A 78 7.45 -1.07 -7.92
CA GLU A 78 6.59 -2.23 -8.14
C GLU A 78 5.41 -1.91 -9.05
N ASN A 79 4.77 -0.76 -8.88
CA ASN A 79 3.70 -0.33 -9.79
C ASN A 79 4.18 -0.17 -11.22
N ARG A 80 5.37 0.42 -11.43
CA ARG A 80 5.99 0.54 -12.76
C ARG A 80 6.26 -0.84 -13.37
N LYS A 81 6.79 -1.79 -12.59
CA LYS A 81 7.01 -3.19 -13.04
C LYS A 81 5.69 -3.89 -13.38
N ASN A 82 4.66 -3.71 -12.56
CA ASN A 82 3.33 -4.31 -12.79
C ASN A 82 2.65 -3.71 -14.03
N LYS A 83 2.82 -2.41 -14.31
CA LYS A 83 2.38 -1.80 -15.57
C LYS A 83 3.11 -2.41 -16.77
N LYS A 84 4.44 -2.54 -16.71
CA LYS A 84 5.23 -3.18 -17.78
C LYS A 84 4.84 -4.63 -18.03
N LYS A 85 4.47 -5.39 -16.99
CA LYS A 85 3.97 -6.77 -17.12
C LYS A 85 2.55 -6.85 -17.71
N LYS A 86 1.74 -5.81 -17.53
CA LYS A 86 0.36 -5.73 -18.03
C LYS A 86 0.24 -5.18 -19.45
N SER A 87 1.27 -4.51 -19.94
CA SER A 87 1.41 -4.26 -21.37
C SER A 87 2.10 -5.50 -21.95
N PRO A 88 1.41 -6.41 -22.66
CA PRO A 88 2.13 -7.26 -23.59
C PRO A 88 2.89 -6.29 -24.49
N GLN A 89 4.15 -6.59 -24.78
CA GLN A 89 4.77 -6.07 -25.99
C GLN A 89 3.84 -6.47 -27.13
N ILE A 90 2.96 -5.56 -27.55
CA ILE A 90 2.28 -5.65 -28.83
C ILE A 90 3.46 -5.61 -29.81
N GLY A 91 3.82 -6.80 -30.28
CA GLY A 91 4.92 -6.99 -31.20
C GLY A 91 4.71 -6.05 -32.37
N ARG A 92 5.63 -5.09 -32.52
CA ARG A 92 5.88 -4.51 -33.83
C ARG A 92 6.49 -5.64 -34.66
N LYS A 93 5.63 -6.31 -35.43
CA LYS A 93 6.05 -6.94 -36.68
C LYS A 93 6.31 -5.83 -37.69
#